data_AF-A0A1K2D2B6-F1
#
_entry.id   AF-A0A1K2D2B6-F1
#
_cell.length_a   1.000
_cell.length_b   1.000
_cell.length_c   1.000
_cell.angle_alpha   90.00
_cell.angle_beta   90.00
_cell.angle_gamma   90.00
#
_symmetry.space_group_name_H-M   'P 1'
#
loop_
_entity.id
_entity.type
_entity.pdbx_description
1 polymer ?
#
loop_
_entity_poly.entity_id
_entity_poly.type
_entity_poly.pdbx_seq_one_letter_code
_entity_poly.pdbx_strand_id
1 'polypeptide(L)'
;MTHPARPVLERLRAVDWSDVDEAYRHENSRARLMREYLRRAALWAHHYGAEQSWPFFDLAEHVDPTVQTPDDIAAELDEVLRGVGPFSVETTCRGAVRWAALGAESKVDLPDLPDPYEPLLALYERGGGFFVEEFIDLNGAMIQLAELSSYLSAPPFLTLAPATLDALDAEGEITYYAKISEGYPRSSPRGIVRRRVDDGRTYDEAFTRNLRWEPTEYLRLYELGHNEVDHVQITEIEAAAFIESTTKRLTGSR
;
A
#
# COMPACT_ATOMS: atom_id res chain seq x y z
N MET A 1 19.93 -6.41 23.00
CA MET A 1 18.91 -6.43 21.92
C MET A 1 18.81 -5.00 21.40
N THR A 2 18.73 -4.82 20.09
CA THR A 2 18.56 -3.49 19.49
C THR A 2 17.17 -2.96 19.82
N HIS A 3 17.05 -1.66 20.11
CA HIS A 3 15.76 -1.04 20.44
C HIS A 3 14.74 -1.25 19.29
N PRO A 4 13.46 -1.56 19.57
CA PRO A 4 12.45 -1.87 18.53
C PRO A 4 12.15 -0.75 17.55
N ALA A 5 12.43 0.50 17.92
CA ALA A 5 12.35 1.64 17.00
C ALA A 5 13.51 1.70 15.97
N ARG A 6 14.63 1.01 16.21
CA ARG A 6 15.82 1.06 15.35
C ARG A 6 15.55 0.49 13.94
N PRO A 7 14.94 -0.68 13.76
CA PRO A 7 14.61 -1.18 12.42
C PRO A 7 13.77 -0.20 11.59
N VAL A 8 12.82 0.51 12.20
CA VAL A 8 12.00 1.50 11.48
C VAL A 8 12.84 2.71 11.07
N LEU A 9 13.73 3.20 11.94
CA LEU A 9 14.68 4.26 11.57
C LEU A 9 15.58 3.84 10.40
N GLU A 10 16.10 2.61 10.40
CA GLU A 10 16.96 2.13 9.30
C GLU A 10 16.20 2.02 7.97
N ARG A 11 14.92 1.64 7.99
CA ARG A 11 14.06 1.69 6.80
C ARG A 11 13.94 3.11 6.26
N LEU A 12 13.61 4.07 7.12
CA LEU A 12 13.48 5.48 6.74
C LEU A 12 14.80 6.09 6.22
N ARG A 13 15.93 5.67 6.79
CA ARG A 13 17.28 6.07 6.32
C ARG A 13 17.59 5.51 4.94
N ALA A 14 17.07 4.33 4.60
CA ALA A 14 17.32 3.69 3.31
C ALA A 14 16.47 4.26 2.16
N VAL A 15 15.46 5.08 2.47
CA VAL A 15 14.61 5.74 1.47
C VAL A 15 15.42 6.78 0.70
N ASP A 16 15.39 6.70 -0.64
CA ASP A 16 15.80 7.82 -1.49
C ASP A 16 14.64 8.82 -1.61
N TRP A 17 14.69 9.87 -0.79
CA TRP A 17 13.66 10.89 -0.74
C TRP A 17 13.64 11.83 -1.95
N SER A 18 14.62 11.71 -2.84
CA SER A 18 14.79 12.59 -4.01
C SER A 18 14.48 11.91 -5.35
N ASP A 19 14.29 10.59 -5.36
CA ASP A 19 14.02 9.82 -6.58
C ASP A 19 12.54 9.90 -6.99
N VAL A 20 12.22 10.97 -7.72
CA VAL A 20 10.90 11.20 -8.28
C VAL A 20 10.54 10.14 -9.35
N ASP A 21 11.53 9.62 -10.09
CA ASP A 21 11.29 8.63 -11.15
C ASP A 21 10.89 7.26 -10.55
N GLU A 22 11.43 6.90 -9.39
CA GLU A 22 10.98 5.75 -8.60
C GLU A 22 9.52 5.91 -8.16
N ALA A 23 9.08 7.11 -7.81
CA ALA A 23 7.69 7.38 -7.43
C ALA A 23 6.73 7.14 -8.60
N TYR A 24 7.07 7.62 -9.80
CA TYR A 24 6.30 7.38 -11.02
C TYR A 24 6.24 5.89 -11.40
N ARG A 25 7.37 5.17 -11.28
CA ARG A 25 7.41 3.72 -11.57
C ARG A 25 6.51 2.91 -10.64
N HIS A 26 6.22 3.42 -9.44
CA HIS A 26 5.41 2.76 -8.44
C HIS A 26 4.05 3.43 -8.19
N GLU A 27 3.55 4.20 -9.16
CA GLU A 27 2.34 5.01 -9.02
C GLU A 27 1.14 4.24 -8.44
N ASN A 28 0.81 3.06 -9.01
CA ASN A 28 -0.37 2.30 -8.63
C ASN A 28 -0.24 1.75 -7.20
N SER A 29 0.89 1.11 -6.90
CA SER A 29 1.14 0.54 -5.59
C SER A 29 1.22 1.62 -4.51
N ARG A 30 1.90 2.75 -4.76
CA ARG A 30 1.91 3.92 -3.86
C ARG A 30 0.50 4.42 -3.59
N ALA A 31 -0.33 4.53 -4.63
CA ALA A 31 -1.71 4.98 -4.47
C ALA A 31 -2.57 4.00 -3.65
N ARG A 32 -2.28 2.69 -3.67
CA ARG A 32 -2.95 1.72 -2.78
C ARG A 32 -2.43 1.77 -1.36
N LEU A 33 -1.13 1.90 -1.19
CA LEU A 33 -0.49 1.98 0.11
C LEU A 33 -0.98 3.20 0.88
N MET A 34 -1.10 4.36 0.24
CA MET A 34 -1.68 5.55 0.86
C MET A 34 -3.16 5.33 1.26
N ARG A 35 -3.98 4.75 0.38
CA ARG A 35 -5.38 4.46 0.71
C ARG A 35 -5.51 3.48 1.88
N GLU A 36 -4.63 2.48 1.94
CA GLU A 36 -4.59 1.53 3.05
C GLU A 36 -4.10 2.18 4.34
N TYR A 37 -3.09 3.06 4.29
CA TYR A 37 -2.70 3.89 5.45
C TYR A 37 -3.89 4.70 5.97
N LEU A 38 -4.57 5.45 5.11
CA LEU A 38 -5.72 6.28 5.48
C LEU A 38 -6.84 5.43 6.11
N ARG A 39 -7.08 4.23 5.58
CA ARG A 39 -8.02 3.23 6.12
C ARG A 39 -7.63 2.78 7.52
N ARG A 40 -6.38 2.36 7.72
CA ARG A 40 -5.89 1.89 9.03
C ARG A 40 -5.86 3.02 10.04
N ALA A 41 -5.34 4.19 9.68
CA ALA A 41 -5.35 5.38 10.51
C ALA A 41 -6.78 5.78 10.93
N ALA A 42 -7.77 5.63 10.05
CA ALA A 42 -9.17 5.90 10.39
C ALA A 42 -9.72 4.93 11.45
N LEU A 43 -9.39 3.64 11.34
CA LEU A 43 -9.78 2.64 12.36
C LEU A 43 -9.23 2.98 13.74
N TRP A 44 -7.95 3.35 13.80
CA TRP A 44 -7.30 3.73 15.04
C TRP A 44 -7.83 5.07 15.58
N ALA A 45 -7.98 6.07 14.73
CA ALA A 45 -8.55 7.36 15.12
C ALA A 45 -9.95 7.18 15.71
N HIS A 46 -10.78 6.35 15.09
CA HIS A 46 -12.12 6.05 15.61
C HIS A 46 -12.09 5.30 16.94
N HIS A 47 -11.18 4.33 17.11
CA HIS A 47 -11.08 3.56 18.34
C HIS A 47 -10.66 4.43 19.54
N TYR A 48 -9.73 5.36 19.34
CA TYR A 48 -9.19 6.22 20.40
C TYR A 48 -9.87 7.60 20.51
N GLY A 49 -10.92 7.87 19.71
CA GLY A 49 -11.60 9.17 19.71
C GLY A 49 -10.71 10.32 19.20
N ALA A 50 -9.79 10.02 18.28
CA ALA A 50 -8.81 10.94 17.71
C ALA A 50 -9.19 11.38 16.28
N GLU A 51 -10.48 11.38 15.93
CA GLU A 51 -10.96 11.68 14.58
C GLU A 51 -10.55 13.09 14.09
N GLN A 52 -10.36 14.05 15.00
CA GLN A 52 -9.92 15.41 14.66
C GLN A 52 -8.44 15.51 14.30
N SER A 53 -7.63 14.50 14.66
CA SER A 53 -6.20 14.42 14.32
C SER A 53 -5.95 13.70 13.00
N TRP A 54 -6.94 12.95 12.51
CA TRP A 54 -6.84 12.20 11.25
C TRP A 54 -6.69 13.18 10.06
N PRO A 55 -5.90 12.87 9.01
CA PRO A 55 -5.27 11.59 8.70
C PRO A 55 -3.78 11.43 9.05
N PHE A 56 -3.05 12.52 9.29
CA PHE A 56 -1.59 12.49 9.46
C PHE A 56 -1.23 12.96 10.87
N PHE A 57 -1.07 12.02 11.80
CA PHE A 57 -0.82 12.29 13.21
C PHE A 57 0.07 11.23 13.86
N ASP A 58 0.60 11.56 15.05
CA ASP A 58 1.29 10.60 15.91
C ASP A 58 0.26 9.78 16.69
N LEU A 59 0.00 8.58 16.20
CA LEU A 59 -0.99 7.68 16.76
C LEU A 59 -0.53 7.13 18.11
N ALA A 60 0.78 6.95 18.31
CA ALA A 60 1.33 6.49 19.58
C ALA A 60 1.02 7.46 20.73
N GLU A 61 0.95 8.77 20.44
CA GLU A 61 0.56 9.79 21.43
C GLU A 61 -0.86 9.58 21.97
N HIS A 62 -1.79 9.12 21.13
CA HIS A 62 -3.17 8.85 21.52
C HIS A 62 -3.37 7.52 22.23
N VAL A 63 -2.45 6.56 22.03
CA VAL A 63 -2.50 5.24 22.67
C VAL A 63 -1.83 5.27 24.04
N ASP A 64 -0.60 5.76 24.10
CA ASP A 64 0.16 5.88 25.34
C ASP A 64 1.13 7.07 25.24
N PRO A 65 0.75 8.27 25.73
CA PRO A 65 1.58 9.45 25.63
C PRO A 65 2.86 9.36 26.47
N THR A 66 2.96 8.38 27.38
CA THR A 66 4.14 8.19 28.24
C THR A 66 5.30 7.51 27.50
N VAL A 67 5.02 6.78 26.42
CA VAL A 67 6.05 6.20 25.55
C VAL A 67 6.75 7.31 24.80
N GLN A 68 8.08 7.28 24.81
CA GLN A 68 8.94 8.25 24.12
C GLN A 68 9.93 7.52 23.23
N THR A 69 10.31 8.16 22.13
CA THR A 69 11.43 7.68 21.32
C THR A 69 12.74 7.97 22.07
N PRO A 70 13.67 6.99 22.20
CA PRO A 70 14.97 7.24 22.79
C PRO A 70 15.72 8.41 22.13
N ASP A 71 16.39 9.25 22.93
CA ASP A 71 17.02 10.50 22.48
C ASP A 71 18.00 10.30 21.32
N ASP A 72 18.76 9.20 21.31
CA ASP A 72 19.71 8.88 20.24
C ASP A 72 18.99 8.54 18.92
N ILE A 73 17.91 7.78 18.98
CA ILE A 73 17.07 7.45 17.82
C ILE A 73 16.35 8.70 17.31
N ALA A 74 15.84 9.54 18.22
CA ALA A 74 15.17 10.79 17.87
C ALA A 74 16.13 11.75 17.16
N ALA A 75 17.35 11.92 17.66
CA ALA A 75 18.37 12.76 17.02
C ALA A 75 18.76 12.24 15.63
N GLU A 76 18.97 10.92 15.48
CA GLU A 76 19.26 10.33 14.16
C GLU A 76 18.07 10.49 13.19
N LEU A 77 16.83 10.37 13.68
CA LEU A 77 15.64 10.60 12.87
C LEU A 77 15.54 12.06 12.39
N ASP A 78 15.88 13.03 13.25
CA ASP A 78 15.92 14.45 12.88
C ASP A 78 16.91 14.71 11.75
N GLU A 79 18.03 14.00 11.74
CA GLU A 79 19.01 14.07 10.66
C GLU A 79 18.48 13.46 9.36
N VAL A 80 17.82 12.30 9.43
CA VAL A 80 17.19 11.65 8.27
C VAL A 80 16.11 12.52 7.64
N LEU A 81 15.27 13.16 8.46
CA LEU A 81 14.13 13.95 7.98
C LEU A 81 14.50 15.37 7.51
N ARG A 82 15.76 15.78 7.67
CA ARG A 82 16.20 17.13 7.30
C ARG A 82 16.00 17.39 5.81
N GLY A 83 14.98 18.17 5.46
CA GLY A 83 14.68 18.56 4.08
C GLY A 83 13.86 17.53 3.29
N VAL A 84 13.31 16.50 3.95
CA VAL A 84 12.55 15.42 3.31
C VAL A 84 11.16 15.84 2.81
N GLY A 85 10.57 16.91 3.33
CA GLY A 85 9.30 17.42 2.80
C GLY A 85 8.34 17.87 3.88
N PRO A 86 7.03 17.87 3.60
CA PRO A 86 6.07 18.61 4.42
C PRO A 86 5.89 17.98 5.80
N PHE A 87 5.36 18.80 6.71
CA PHE A 87 5.12 18.45 8.11
C PHE A 87 4.36 17.13 8.31
N SER A 88 3.48 16.74 7.39
CA SER A 88 2.77 15.45 7.42
C SER A 88 3.68 14.23 7.28
N VAL A 89 4.69 14.29 6.41
CA VAL A 89 5.69 13.22 6.23
C VAL A 89 6.55 13.13 7.49
N GLU A 90 7.02 14.27 8.01
CA GLU A 90 7.79 14.30 9.27
C GLU A 90 6.99 13.72 10.44
N THR A 91 5.73 14.14 10.60
CA THR A 91 4.83 13.71 11.66
C THR A 91 4.63 12.20 11.63
N THR A 92 4.33 11.65 10.45
CA THR A 92 4.06 10.21 10.32
C THR A 92 5.33 9.36 10.40
N CYS A 93 6.49 9.85 9.96
CA CYS A 93 7.77 9.17 10.19
C CYS A 93 8.11 9.08 11.69
N ARG A 94 7.93 10.18 12.42
CA ARG A 94 8.08 10.21 13.89
C ARG A 94 7.09 9.29 14.57
N GLY A 95 5.83 9.34 14.15
CA GLY A 95 4.78 8.44 14.63
C GLY A 95 5.13 6.98 14.42
N ALA A 96 5.63 6.59 13.24
CA ALA A 96 6.04 5.20 12.96
C ALA A 96 7.19 4.73 13.86
N VAL A 97 8.20 5.58 14.10
CA VAL A 97 9.32 5.26 15.00
C VAL A 97 8.85 5.14 16.45
N ARG A 98 8.00 6.06 16.91
CA ARG A 98 7.41 6.02 18.26
C ARG A 98 6.46 4.84 18.45
N TRP A 99 5.69 4.48 17.42
CA TRP A 99 4.82 3.31 17.39
C TRP A 99 5.60 2.01 17.61
N ALA A 100 6.76 1.88 16.98
CA ALA A 100 7.62 0.73 17.19
C ALA A 100 8.20 0.67 18.63
N ALA A 101 8.44 1.82 19.27
CA ALA A 101 8.78 1.87 20.69
C ALA A 101 7.58 1.45 21.58
N LEU A 102 6.38 1.88 21.21
CA LEU A 102 5.14 1.60 21.95
C LEU A 102 4.90 0.11 22.11
N GLY A 103 5.07 -0.69 21.06
CA GLY A 103 4.89 -2.14 21.11
C GLY A 103 5.80 -2.88 22.10
N ALA A 104 6.89 -2.25 22.55
CA ALA A 104 7.85 -2.84 23.47
C ALA A 104 7.75 -2.31 24.90
N GLU A 105 7.35 -1.05 25.05
CA GLU A 105 7.39 -0.32 26.32
C GLU A 105 6.01 -0.13 26.94
N SER A 106 4.96 -0.05 26.12
CA SER A 106 3.62 0.18 26.62
C SER A 106 3.07 -1.04 27.36
N LYS A 107 2.29 -0.76 28.39
CA LYS A 107 1.48 -1.75 29.12
C LYS A 107 0.02 -1.73 28.69
N VAL A 108 -0.33 -0.87 27.73
CA VAL A 108 -1.67 -0.79 27.16
C VAL A 108 -1.93 -2.05 26.35
N ASP A 109 -3.07 -2.68 26.60
CA ASP A 109 -3.55 -3.78 25.77
C ASP A 109 -4.08 -3.20 24.46
N LEU A 110 -3.41 -3.52 23.36
CA LEU A 110 -3.76 -2.97 22.06
C LEU A 110 -4.99 -3.70 21.49
N PRO A 111 -5.93 -2.97 20.85
CA PRO A 111 -7.03 -3.61 20.15
C PRO A 111 -6.49 -4.44 18.98
N ASP A 112 -7.29 -5.42 18.53
CA ASP A 112 -7.02 -6.21 17.32
C ASP A 112 -7.27 -5.36 16.06
N LEU A 113 -6.42 -4.37 15.85
CA LEU A 113 -6.39 -3.48 14.69
C LEU A 113 -5.07 -3.66 13.94
N PRO A 114 -5.08 -3.51 12.61
CA PRO A 114 -3.88 -3.68 11.80
C PRO A 114 -2.85 -2.58 12.10
N ASP A 115 -1.56 -2.88 11.94
CA ASP A 115 -0.49 -1.90 12.11
C ASP A 115 -0.76 -0.65 11.23
N PRO A 116 -0.82 0.55 11.82
CA PRO A 116 -1.21 1.76 11.10
C PRO A 116 -0.14 2.26 10.14
N TYR A 117 1.14 2.07 10.43
CA TYR A 117 2.25 2.72 9.72
C TYR A 117 2.91 1.85 8.65
N GLU A 118 2.75 0.52 8.68
CA GLU A 118 3.37 -0.36 7.69
C GLU A 118 3.04 -0.03 6.22
N PRO A 119 1.78 0.31 5.84
CA PRO A 119 1.51 0.73 4.47
C PRO A 119 2.27 2.02 4.10
N LEU A 120 2.47 2.93 5.05
CA LEU A 120 3.13 4.20 4.81
C LEU A 120 4.65 4.05 4.70
N LEU A 121 5.25 3.18 5.52
CA LEU A 121 6.67 2.82 5.39
C LEU A 121 6.93 2.16 4.03
N ALA A 122 6.08 1.22 3.61
CA ALA A 122 6.16 0.61 2.29
C ALA A 122 5.96 1.63 1.16
N LEU A 123 5.15 2.69 1.37
CA LEU A 123 5.02 3.78 0.40
C LEU A 123 6.33 4.56 0.28
N TYR A 124 6.95 4.94 1.41
CA TYR A 124 8.21 5.69 1.40
C TYR A 124 9.34 4.91 0.72
N GLU A 125 9.42 3.59 0.95
CA GLU A 125 10.38 2.70 0.31
C GLU A 125 10.23 2.62 -1.21
N ARG A 126 9.10 3.09 -1.76
CA ARG A 126 8.77 3.06 -3.18
C ARG A 126 8.74 4.46 -3.78
N GLY A 127 9.77 5.27 -3.55
CA GLY A 127 9.88 6.61 -4.16
C GLY A 127 9.51 7.77 -3.24
N GLY A 128 9.76 7.64 -1.94
CA GLY A 128 9.75 8.77 -1.01
C GLY A 128 8.35 9.24 -0.57
N GLY A 129 8.30 10.49 -0.12
CA GLY A 129 7.16 11.09 0.60
C GLY A 129 5.98 11.50 -0.28
N PHE A 130 5.15 12.39 0.26
CA PHE A 130 3.95 12.93 -0.40
C PHE A 130 3.73 14.38 0.03
N PHE A 131 2.92 15.11 -0.74
CA PHE A 131 2.46 16.45 -0.41
C PHE A 131 0.96 16.48 -0.13
N VAL A 132 0.53 17.41 0.70
CA VAL A 132 -0.88 17.58 1.07
C VAL A 132 -1.28 19.01 0.75
N GLU A 133 -2.09 19.17 -0.28
CA GLU A 133 -2.71 20.43 -0.67
C GLU A 133 -4.22 20.23 -0.79
N GLU A 134 -4.82 20.53 -1.95
CA GLU A 134 -6.20 20.13 -2.26
C GLU A 134 -6.34 18.59 -2.38
N PHE A 135 -5.26 17.95 -2.83
CA PHE A 135 -5.14 16.50 -2.94
C PHE A 135 -3.90 16.02 -2.19
N ILE A 136 -3.84 14.72 -1.90
CA ILE A 136 -2.61 14.06 -1.51
C ILE A 136 -1.86 13.72 -2.80
N ASP A 137 -0.74 14.40 -3.04
CA ASP A 137 0.13 14.19 -4.20
C ASP A 137 1.25 13.21 -3.85
N LEU A 138 1.30 12.09 -4.57
CA LEU A 138 2.27 11.03 -4.39
C LEU A 138 3.44 11.07 -5.40
N ASN A 139 3.60 12.17 -6.14
CA ASN A 139 4.53 12.32 -7.27
C ASN A 139 4.26 11.29 -8.37
N GLY A 140 3.03 11.29 -8.90
CA GLY A 140 2.57 10.38 -9.95
C GLY A 140 1.08 10.10 -9.86
N ALA A 141 0.58 9.93 -8.63
CA ALA A 141 -0.84 9.74 -8.34
C ALA A 141 -1.39 10.84 -7.44
N MET A 142 -2.57 11.34 -7.78
CA MET A 142 -3.34 12.27 -6.94
C MET A 142 -4.46 11.52 -6.22
N ILE A 143 -4.52 11.63 -4.90
CA ILE A 143 -5.59 11.04 -4.08
C ILE A 143 -6.44 12.16 -3.49
N GLN A 144 -7.74 12.11 -3.80
CA GLN A 144 -8.71 12.92 -3.09
C GLN A 144 -8.93 12.34 -1.68
N LEU A 145 -8.71 13.19 -0.68
CA LEU A 145 -9.04 12.85 0.70
C LEU A 145 -10.56 12.87 0.87
N ALA A 146 -11.13 11.72 1.24
CA ALA A 146 -12.55 11.58 1.51
C ALA A 146 -12.87 11.70 3.02
N GLU A 147 -14.16 11.67 3.35
CA GLU A 147 -14.64 11.61 4.72
C GLU A 147 -14.14 10.35 5.45
N LEU A 148 -13.87 10.47 6.75
CA LEU A 148 -13.39 9.37 7.60
C LEU A 148 -14.27 8.11 7.50
N SER A 149 -15.60 8.27 7.41
CA SER A 149 -16.56 7.15 7.26
C SER A 149 -16.37 6.35 5.98
N SER A 150 -15.90 6.98 4.91
CA SER A 150 -15.55 6.30 3.66
C SER A 150 -14.37 5.35 3.86
N TYR A 151 -13.38 5.76 4.67
CA TYR A 151 -12.22 4.93 5.00
C TYR A 151 -12.58 3.83 6.00
N LEU A 152 -13.44 4.09 6.99
CA LEU A 152 -13.91 3.04 7.91
C LEU A 152 -14.66 1.90 7.17
N SER A 153 -15.34 2.22 6.07
CA SER A 153 -16.11 1.26 5.27
C SER A 153 -15.35 0.67 4.08
N ALA A 154 -14.14 1.14 3.81
CA ALA A 154 -13.36 0.67 2.66
C ALA A 154 -12.88 -0.77 2.84
N PRO A 155 -12.90 -1.60 1.76
CA PRO A 155 -12.36 -2.94 1.81
C PRO A 155 -10.84 -2.91 2.11
N PRO A 156 -10.32 -3.83 2.93
CA PRO A 156 -8.91 -3.83 3.29
C PRO A 156 -8.01 -4.27 2.15
N PHE A 157 -6.84 -3.64 2.04
CA PHE A 157 -5.74 -4.14 1.21
C PHE A 157 -4.88 -5.12 2.01
N LEU A 158 -4.99 -6.41 1.68
CA LEU A 158 -4.56 -7.52 2.55
C LEU A 158 -3.08 -7.92 2.42
N THR A 159 -2.32 -7.30 1.51
CA THR A 159 -0.90 -7.64 1.29
C THR A 159 -0.07 -6.38 1.10
N LEU A 160 1.12 -6.39 1.70
CA LEU A 160 2.17 -5.39 1.49
C LEU A 160 3.43 -6.06 0.91
N ALA A 161 3.30 -7.27 0.37
CA ALA A 161 4.45 -8.02 -0.14
C ALA A 161 5.03 -7.33 -1.38
N PRO A 162 6.37 -7.12 -1.45
CA PRO A 162 6.99 -6.43 -2.59
C PRO A 162 6.60 -7.01 -3.95
N ALA A 163 6.66 -8.32 -4.11
CA ALA A 163 6.31 -8.98 -5.37
C ALA A 163 4.85 -8.73 -5.82
N THR A 164 3.93 -8.55 -4.88
CA THR A 164 2.53 -8.23 -5.22
C THR A 164 2.39 -6.75 -5.57
N LEU A 165 3.04 -5.86 -4.83
CA LEU A 165 3.06 -4.42 -5.13
C LEU A 165 3.69 -4.16 -6.52
N ASP A 166 4.83 -4.78 -6.80
CA ASP A 166 5.52 -4.70 -8.09
C ASP A 166 4.64 -5.20 -9.24
N ALA A 167 3.79 -6.19 -9.00
CA ALA A 167 2.85 -6.69 -10.00
C ALA A 167 1.65 -5.76 -10.23
N LEU A 168 1.35 -4.84 -9.31
CA LEU A 168 0.29 -3.83 -9.52
C LEU A 168 0.78 -2.65 -10.36
N ASP A 169 2.09 -2.42 -10.38
CA ASP A 169 2.67 -1.31 -11.11
C ASP A 169 2.80 -1.61 -12.60
N ALA A 170 2.44 -0.60 -13.39
CA ALA A 170 2.66 -0.49 -14.83
C ALA A 170 2.17 0.89 -15.30
N GLU A 171 2.68 1.32 -16.44
CA GLU A 171 2.25 2.54 -17.11
C GLU A 171 0.81 2.41 -17.66
N GLY A 172 0.09 3.53 -17.63
CA GLY A 172 -1.24 3.67 -18.20
C GLY A 172 -2.38 3.19 -17.30
N GLU A 173 -3.60 3.40 -17.79
CA GLU A 173 -4.83 3.00 -17.09
C GLU A 173 -4.98 1.48 -17.12
N ILE A 174 -5.15 0.85 -15.96
CA ILE A 174 -5.24 -0.61 -15.83
C ILE A 174 -6.66 -1.05 -15.48
N THR A 175 -7.20 -1.98 -16.26
CA THR A 175 -8.42 -2.73 -15.93
C THR A 175 -8.10 -4.21 -15.72
N TYR A 176 -8.52 -4.77 -14.58
CA TYR A 176 -8.28 -6.17 -14.22
C TYR A 176 -9.51 -7.04 -14.48
N TYR A 177 -9.28 -8.28 -14.91
CA TYR A 177 -10.32 -9.27 -15.13
C TYR A 177 -9.93 -10.63 -14.56
N ALA A 178 -10.90 -11.28 -13.92
CA ALA A 178 -10.81 -12.67 -13.48
C ALA A 178 -11.36 -13.60 -14.56
N LYS A 179 -10.57 -14.61 -14.96
CA LYS A 179 -11.03 -15.69 -15.84
C LYS A 179 -11.83 -16.71 -15.02
N ILE A 180 -13.11 -16.83 -15.33
CA ILE A 180 -14.07 -17.67 -14.60
C ILE A 180 -14.58 -18.81 -15.48
N SER A 181 -14.90 -19.93 -14.84
CA SER A 181 -15.52 -21.10 -15.47
C SER A 181 -16.11 -22.00 -14.39
N GLU A 182 -16.76 -23.10 -14.77
CA GLU A 182 -17.20 -24.12 -13.80
C GLU A 182 -16.01 -24.58 -12.93
N GLY A 183 -16.18 -24.54 -11.61
CA GLY A 183 -15.12 -24.84 -10.64
C GLY A 183 -14.11 -23.71 -10.37
N TYR A 184 -14.18 -22.59 -11.10
CA TYR A 184 -13.31 -21.42 -10.94
C TYR A 184 -14.14 -20.12 -10.86
N PRO A 185 -14.79 -19.84 -9.71
CA PRO A 185 -15.60 -18.63 -9.52
C PRO A 185 -14.72 -17.37 -9.39
N ARG A 186 -15.34 -16.18 -9.38
CA ARG A 186 -14.65 -14.88 -9.17
C ARG A 186 -13.77 -14.86 -7.91
N SER A 187 -14.18 -15.53 -6.84
CA SER A 187 -13.42 -15.62 -5.59
C SER A 187 -12.19 -16.55 -5.65
N SER A 188 -12.12 -17.43 -6.64
CA SER A 188 -10.99 -18.33 -6.89
C SER A 188 -10.85 -18.58 -8.39
N PRO A 189 -10.45 -17.54 -9.16
CA PRO A 189 -10.49 -17.61 -10.61
C PRO A 189 -9.36 -18.49 -11.14
N ARG A 190 -9.51 -18.93 -12.39
CA ARG A 190 -8.52 -19.79 -13.06
C ARG A 190 -7.20 -19.05 -13.32
N GLY A 191 -7.28 -17.74 -13.45
CA GLY A 191 -6.20 -16.80 -13.70
C GLY A 191 -6.76 -15.39 -13.80
N ILE A 192 -5.88 -14.40 -13.81
CA ILE A 192 -6.26 -13.02 -14.06
C ILE A 192 -5.55 -12.50 -15.31
N VAL A 193 -6.23 -11.58 -16.00
CA VAL A 193 -5.67 -10.78 -17.08
C VAL A 193 -5.86 -9.31 -16.74
N ARG A 194 -5.02 -8.44 -17.27
CA ARG A 194 -5.21 -7.00 -17.22
C ARG A 194 -5.14 -6.42 -18.62
N ARG A 195 -5.89 -5.35 -18.84
CA ARG A 195 -5.78 -4.47 -20.00
C ARG A 195 -5.16 -3.17 -19.53
N ARG A 196 -4.08 -2.74 -20.17
CA ARG A 196 -3.49 -1.42 -19.97
C ARG A 196 -3.76 -0.54 -21.18
N VAL A 197 -4.13 0.71 -20.93
CA VAL A 197 -4.25 1.75 -21.95
C VAL A 197 -3.22 2.82 -21.66
N ASP A 198 -2.23 2.92 -22.52
CA ASP A 198 -1.10 3.84 -22.38
C ASP A 198 -0.81 4.51 -23.74
N ASP A 199 -0.75 5.84 -23.77
CA ASP A 199 -0.62 6.67 -24.98
C ASP A 199 -1.53 6.21 -26.15
N GLY A 200 -2.79 5.89 -25.83
CA GLY A 200 -3.79 5.41 -26.80
C GLY A 200 -3.55 3.99 -27.34
N ARG A 201 -2.52 3.29 -26.84
CA ARG A 201 -2.23 1.89 -27.17
C ARG A 201 -2.79 0.97 -26.09
N THR A 202 -3.29 -0.19 -26.53
CA THR A 202 -3.85 -1.21 -25.64
C THR A 202 -2.91 -2.39 -25.53
N TYR A 203 -2.63 -2.82 -24.30
CA TYR A 203 -1.80 -3.97 -23.98
C TYR A 203 -2.60 -4.93 -23.11
N ASP A 204 -2.84 -6.14 -23.62
CA ASP A 204 -3.49 -7.20 -22.85
C ASP A 204 -2.42 -8.14 -22.30
N GLU A 205 -2.45 -8.39 -20.99
CA GLU A 205 -1.44 -9.18 -20.28
C GLU A 205 -2.11 -10.21 -19.36
N ALA A 206 -1.53 -11.41 -19.26
CA ALA A 206 -1.97 -12.45 -18.33
C ALA A 206 -0.94 -12.61 -17.20
N PHE A 207 -1.41 -12.74 -15.95
CA PHE A 207 -0.51 -13.07 -14.85
C PHE A 207 -0.25 -14.58 -14.85
N THR A 208 0.99 -14.97 -15.11
CA THR A 208 1.34 -16.37 -15.38
C THR A 208 1.94 -17.06 -14.17
N ARG A 209 2.18 -18.38 -14.28
CA ARG A 209 2.89 -19.15 -13.26
C ARG A 209 4.37 -18.75 -13.10
N ASN A 210 4.89 -17.91 -14.00
CA ASN A 210 6.22 -17.31 -13.86
C ASN A 210 6.22 -16.09 -12.92
N LEU A 211 5.09 -15.81 -12.26
CA LEU A 211 4.91 -14.69 -11.32
C LEU A 211 5.17 -13.32 -11.95
N ARG A 212 4.76 -13.18 -13.22
CA ARG A 212 4.85 -11.93 -13.97
C ARG A 212 3.72 -11.82 -14.99
N TRP A 213 3.46 -10.59 -15.40
CA TRP A 213 2.58 -10.27 -16.52
C TRP A 213 3.28 -10.59 -17.84
N GLU A 214 2.60 -11.34 -18.70
CA GLU A 214 3.08 -11.67 -20.04
C GLU A 214 2.02 -11.28 -21.09
N PRO A 215 2.40 -10.78 -22.28
CA PRO A 215 1.46 -10.43 -23.33
C PRO A 215 0.49 -11.58 -23.65
N THR A 216 -0.78 -11.25 -23.88
CA THR A 216 -1.81 -12.23 -24.23
C THR A 216 -2.78 -11.65 -25.26
N GLU A 217 -3.35 -12.52 -26.11
CA GLU A 217 -4.43 -12.15 -27.03
C GLU A 217 -5.81 -12.48 -26.46
N TYR A 218 -5.90 -12.92 -25.19
CA TYR A 218 -7.13 -13.46 -24.61
C TYR A 218 -8.34 -12.51 -24.73
N LEU A 219 -8.21 -11.26 -24.28
CA LEU A 219 -9.34 -10.31 -24.28
C LEU A 219 -9.75 -9.95 -25.70
N ARG A 220 -8.79 -9.72 -26.60
CA ARG A 220 -9.04 -9.53 -28.04
C ARG A 220 -9.77 -10.71 -28.67
N LEU A 221 -9.36 -11.95 -28.41
CA LEU A 221 -10.02 -13.13 -28.95
C LEU A 221 -11.43 -13.32 -28.39
N TYR A 222 -11.63 -12.99 -27.11
CA TYR A 222 -12.95 -12.99 -26.49
C TYR A 222 -13.90 -11.98 -27.18
N GLU A 223 -13.42 -10.77 -27.49
CA GLU A 223 -14.19 -9.77 -28.25
C GLU A 223 -14.56 -10.26 -29.67
N LEU A 224 -13.76 -11.15 -30.25
CA LEU A 224 -14.02 -11.81 -31.54
C LEU A 224 -14.92 -13.04 -31.43
N GLY A 225 -15.40 -13.38 -30.24
CA GLY A 225 -16.34 -14.49 -29.99
C GLY A 225 -15.70 -15.80 -29.54
N HIS A 226 -14.39 -15.83 -29.26
CA HIS A 226 -13.72 -17.02 -28.71
C HIS A 226 -13.93 -17.12 -27.18
N ASN A 227 -15.16 -17.43 -26.78
CA ASN A 227 -15.63 -17.30 -25.40
C ASN A 227 -15.63 -18.64 -24.64
N GLU A 228 -14.62 -19.48 -24.87
CA GLU A 228 -14.49 -20.80 -24.22
C GLU A 228 -14.27 -20.70 -22.70
N VAL A 229 -13.72 -19.57 -22.24
CA VAL A 229 -13.56 -19.21 -20.84
C VAL A 229 -14.14 -17.81 -20.68
N ASP A 230 -15.01 -17.62 -19.70
CA ASP A 230 -15.62 -16.33 -19.44
C ASP A 230 -14.72 -15.47 -18.55
N HIS A 231 -14.97 -14.16 -18.50
CA HIS A 231 -14.29 -13.28 -17.57
C HIS A 231 -15.21 -12.22 -16.99
N VAL A 232 -14.84 -11.74 -15.81
CA VAL A 232 -15.52 -10.61 -15.15
C VAL A 232 -14.48 -9.59 -14.73
N GLN A 233 -14.82 -8.31 -14.83
CA GLN A 233 -13.99 -7.24 -14.30
C GLN A 233 -13.91 -7.38 -12.77
N ILE A 234 -12.70 -7.21 -12.24
CA ILE A 234 -12.41 -7.25 -10.80
C ILE A 234 -11.73 -5.95 -10.38
N THR A 235 -11.79 -5.68 -9.09
CA THR A 235 -11.05 -4.59 -8.47
C THR A 235 -9.57 -4.91 -8.40
N GLU A 236 -8.75 -3.88 -8.24
CA GLU A 236 -7.31 -4.05 -8.00
C GLU A 236 -7.02 -4.81 -6.68
N ILE A 237 -7.85 -4.64 -5.65
CA ILE A 237 -7.74 -5.38 -4.39
C ILE A 237 -7.93 -6.89 -4.62
N GLU A 238 -8.91 -7.26 -5.45
CA GLU A 238 -9.13 -8.66 -5.84
C GLU A 238 -7.98 -9.21 -6.68
N ALA A 239 -7.43 -8.39 -7.60
CA ALA A 239 -6.26 -8.77 -8.39
C ALA A 239 -5.03 -9.01 -7.48
N ALA A 240 -4.76 -8.11 -6.53
CA ALA A 240 -3.67 -8.24 -5.56
C ALA A 240 -3.82 -9.50 -4.70
N ALA A 241 -5.03 -9.79 -4.22
CA ALA A 241 -5.30 -11.02 -3.45
C ALA A 241 -5.02 -12.29 -4.27
N PHE A 242 -5.36 -12.28 -5.57
CA PHE A 242 -5.03 -13.38 -6.46
C PHE A 242 -3.53 -13.53 -6.69
N ILE A 243 -2.82 -12.42 -6.94
CA ILE A 243 -1.36 -12.40 -7.14
C ILE A 243 -0.67 -12.94 -5.89
N GLU A 244 -0.99 -12.41 -4.71
CA GLU A 244 -0.39 -12.83 -3.44
C GLU A 244 -0.58 -14.33 -3.20
N SER A 245 -1.82 -14.82 -3.31
CA SER A 245 -2.12 -16.23 -3.08
C SER A 245 -1.42 -17.16 -4.09
N THR A 246 -1.28 -16.70 -5.34
CA THR A 246 -0.56 -17.44 -6.39
C THR A 246 0.95 -17.46 -6.13
N THR A 247 1.53 -16.31 -5.76
CA THR A 247 2.94 -16.17 -5.38
C THR A 247 3.26 -17.10 -4.21
N LYS A 248 2.54 -16.99 -3.09
CA LYS A 248 2.70 -17.87 -1.92
C LYS A 248 2.64 -19.35 -2.27
N ARG A 249 1.65 -19.75 -3.07
CA ARG A 249 1.49 -21.14 -3.51
C ARG A 249 2.66 -21.65 -4.34
N LEU A 250 3.23 -20.81 -5.21
CA LEU A 250 4.29 -21.22 -6.14
C LEU A 250 5.69 -21.12 -5.54
N THR A 251 5.93 -20.19 -4.60
CA THR A 251 7.21 -20.06 -3.89
C THR A 251 7.28 -20.95 -2.64
N GLY A 252 6.15 -21.47 -2.17
CA GLY A 252 6.07 -22.22 -0.92
C GLY A 252 6.14 -21.35 0.33
N SER A 253 6.06 -20.01 0.17
CA SER A 253 5.99 -19.06 1.29
C SER A 253 4.60 -19.16 1.93
N ARG A 254 4.53 -19.48 3.24
CA ARG A 254 3.28 -19.43 4.01
C ARG A 254 2.99 -18.00 4.46
#